data_AF-A0A7S3TNN7-F1
#
_entry.id   AF-A0A7S3TNN7-F1
#
_cell.length_a   1.000
_cell.length_b   1.000
_cell.length_c   1.000
_cell.angle_alpha   90.00
_cell.angle_beta   90.00
_cell.angle_gamma   90.00
#
_symmetry.space_group_name_H-M   'P 1'
#
loop_
_entity.id
_entity.type
_entity.pdbx_description
1 polymer ?
#
loop_
_entity_poly.entity_id
_entity_poly.type
_entity_poly.pdbx_seq_one_letter_code
_entity_poly.pdbx_strand_id
1 'polypeptide(L)'
;VAASYEKLQQAEHQLGLPQAEVNLARSVAVLGAPDASVLVEAFINGTSATEAERTLQLGFGEDGRLQHAEPHPIPGLQKDAEEAVARDDLARLVTLSWDRICKGPEER
;
A
#
# COMPACT_ATOMS: atom_id res chain seq x y z
N VAL A 1 15.22 -5.53 -22.61
CA VAL A 1 14.00 -5.05 -21.92
C VAL A 1 14.07 -5.32 -20.42
N ALA A 2 14.40 -6.54 -19.96
CA ALA A 2 14.56 -6.87 -18.52
C ALA A 2 15.52 -5.94 -17.75
N ALA A 3 16.72 -5.68 -18.28
CA ALA A 3 17.71 -4.81 -17.64
C ALA A 3 17.28 -3.33 -17.51
N SER A 4 16.25 -2.89 -18.25
CA SER A 4 15.69 -1.53 -18.11
C SER A 4 14.59 -1.48 -17.06
N TYR A 5 13.88 -2.59 -16.85
CA TYR A 5 12.83 -2.73 -15.85
C TYR A 5 13.41 -2.85 -14.45
N GLU A 6 14.44 -3.68 -14.27
CA GLU A 6 15.15 -3.84 -12.98
C GLU A 6 15.76 -2.51 -12.50
N LYS A 7 16.33 -1.72 -13.41
CA LYS A 7 16.85 -0.38 -13.08
C LYS A 7 15.75 0.58 -12.63
N LEU A 8 14.55 0.45 -13.19
CA LEU A 8 13.42 1.28 -12.81
C LEU A 8 12.93 0.91 -11.42
N GLN A 9 12.74 -0.38 -11.14
CA GLN A 9 12.38 -0.89 -9.81
C GLN A 9 13.43 -0.51 -8.75
N GLN A 10 14.71 -0.56 -9.10
CA GLN A 10 15.79 -0.16 -8.20
C GLN A 10 15.76 1.35 -7.92
N ALA A 11 15.47 2.18 -8.92
CA ALA A 11 15.30 3.62 -8.73
C ALA A 11 14.05 3.94 -7.89
N GLU A 12 12.93 3.24 -8.10
CA GLU A 12 11.71 3.37 -7.30
C GLU A 12 11.98 3.05 -5.83
N HIS A 13 12.73 1.97 -5.57
CA HIS A 13 13.16 1.61 -4.21
C HIS A 13 14.03 2.70 -3.58
N GLN A 14 15.00 3.23 -4.32
CA GLN A 14 15.87 4.33 -3.84
C GLN A 14 15.13 5.63 -3.56
N LEU A 15 14.02 5.87 -4.25
CA LEU A 15 13.14 7.03 -4.05
C LEU A 15 12.10 6.80 -2.95
N GLY A 16 12.05 5.61 -2.35
CA GLY A 16 11.06 5.27 -1.33
C GLY A 16 9.62 5.17 -1.85
N LEU A 17 9.47 4.86 -3.15
CA LEU A 17 8.15 4.67 -3.74
C LEU A 17 7.55 3.32 -3.29
N PRO A 18 6.21 3.26 -3.12
CA PRO A 18 5.55 2.02 -2.75
C PRO A 18 5.71 0.98 -3.85
N GLN A 19 6.31 -0.15 -3.50
CA GLN A 19 6.13 -1.37 -4.29
C GLN A 19 4.80 -1.99 -3.89
N ALA A 20 3.96 -2.37 -4.85
CA ALA A 20 2.70 -3.04 -4.59
C ALA A 20 2.60 -4.29 -5.47
N GLU A 21 2.38 -5.44 -4.84
CA GLU A 21 2.08 -6.68 -5.55
C GLU A 21 0.58 -6.95 -5.46
N VAL A 22 -0.08 -7.08 -6.61
CA VAL A 22 -1.50 -7.42 -6.68
C VAL A 22 -1.66 -8.89 -7.03
N ASN A 23 -2.21 -9.66 -6.10
CA ASN A 23 -2.57 -11.05 -6.33
C ASN A 23 -4.09 -11.18 -6.47
N LEU A 24 -4.56 -11.13 -7.72
CA LEU A 24 -5.99 -11.23 -8.04
C LEU A 24 -6.59 -12.58 -7.66
N ALA A 25 -5.81 -13.67 -7.70
CA ALA A 25 -6.30 -15.00 -7.32
C ALA A 25 -6.63 -15.10 -5.82
N ARG A 26 -5.92 -14.31 -5.01
CA ARG A 26 -6.16 -14.20 -3.57
C ARG A 26 -6.96 -12.96 -3.19
N SER A 27 -7.35 -12.13 -4.17
CA SER A 27 -8.08 -10.88 -3.92
C SER A 27 -7.35 -9.96 -2.94
N VAL A 28 -6.03 -9.81 -3.10
CA VAL A 28 -5.22 -8.94 -2.22
C VAL A 28 -4.24 -8.09 -3.00
N ALA A 29 -3.93 -6.91 -2.44
CA ALA A 29 -2.71 -6.18 -2.75
C ALA A 29 -1.82 -6.11 -1.50
N VAL A 30 -0.53 -6.38 -1.67
CA VAL A 30 0.45 -6.32 -0.59
C VAL A 30 1.46 -5.23 -0.92
N LEU A 31 1.59 -4.26 -0.01
CA LEU A 31 2.61 -3.23 -0.13
C LEU A 31 3.95 -3.79 0.34
N GLY A 32 5.03 -3.43 -0.36
CA GLY A 32 6.42 -3.76 -0.02
C GLY A 32 6.80 -3.23 1.37
N ALA A 33 7.91 -3.70 1.93
CA ALA A 33 8.34 -3.22 3.24
C ALA A 33 9.06 -1.87 3.01
N PRO A 34 8.73 -0.81 3.76
CA PRO A 34 9.50 0.42 3.68
C PRO A 34 10.94 0.17 4.07
N ASP A 35 11.85 0.76 3.31
CA ASP A 35 13.27 0.78 3.64
C ASP A 35 13.48 1.64 4.90
N ALA A 36 14.43 1.28 5.75
CA ALA A 36 14.73 2.02 6.98
C ALA A 36 15.11 3.49 6.71
N SER A 37 15.63 3.79 5.51
CA SER A 37 15.96 5.15 5.06
C SER A 37 14.74 6.04 4.77
N VAL A 38 13.55 5.46 4.60
CA VAL A 38 12.29 6.15 4.24
C VAL A 38 11.35 6.27 5.43
N LEU A 39 11.58 5.50 6.49
CA LEU A 39 10.86 5.58 7.75
C LEU A 39 11.19 6.87 8.50
N VAL A 40 10.17 7.54 9.05
CA VAL A 40 10.36 8.69 9.94
C VAL A 40 11.01 8.22 11.25
N GLU A 41 11.82 9.06 11.91
CA GLU A 41 12.56 8.73 13.16
C GLU A 41 11.70 8.05 14.25
N ALA A 42 10.41 8.39 14.34
CA ALA A 42 9.46 7.75 15.25
C ALA A 42 9.32 6.23 15.03
N PHE A 43 9.55 5.75 13.80
CA PHE A 43 9.47 4.35 13.39
C PHE A 43 10.84 3.65 13.34
N ILE A 44 11.95 4.40 13.26
CA ILE A 44 13.32 3.83 13.28
C ILE A 44 13.58 3.11 14.62
N ASN A 45 12.95 3.57 15.70
CA ASN A 45 13.04 2.98 17.03
C ASN A 45 11.94 1.93 17.33
N GLY A 46 11.08 1.61 16.36
CA GLY A 46 9.90 0.73 16.49
C GLY A 46 9.89 -0.48 15.55
N THR A 47 8.89 -1.34 15.70
CA THR A 47 8.70 -2.53 14.85
C THR A 47 8.12 -2.10 13.50
N SER A 48 8.81 -2.39 12.41
CA SER A 48 8.31 -2.16 11.04
C SER A 48 6.94 -2.84 10.82
N ALA A 49 6.07 -2.24 9.99
CA ALA A 49 4.75 -2.78 9.71
C ALA A 49 4.84 -4.22 9.16
N THR A 50 4.15 -5.13 9.81
CA THR A 50 4.01 -6.53 9.42
C THR A 50 3.35 -6.63 8.04
N GLU A 51 3.53 -7.77 7.36
CA GLU A 51 2.88 -8.00 6.06
C GLU A 51 1.34 -7.87 6.15
N ALA A 52 0.74 -8.33 7.24
CA ALA A 52 -0.69 -8.21 7.48
C ALA A 52 -1.13 -6.73 7.53
N GLU A 53 -0.37 -5.86 8.18
CA GLU A 53 -0.64 -4.42 8.24
C GLU A 53 -0.44 -3.73 6.88
N ARG A 54 0.33 -4.34 5.99
CA ARG A 54 0.62 -3.86 4.63
C ARG A 54 -0.29 -4.49 3.55
N THR A 55 -1.26 -5.32 3.96
CA THR A 55 -2.16 -6.02 3.05
C THR A 55 -3.52 -5.31 2.97
N LEU A 56 -4.00 -5.18 1.73
CA LEU A 56 -5.33 -4.71 1.37
C LEU A 56 -6.10 -5.89 0.76
N GLN A 57 -7.31 -6.17 1.27
CA GLN A 57 -8.23 -7.06 0.60
C GLN A 57 -9.00 -6.30 -0.48
N LEU A 58 -9.15 -6.88 -1.67
CA LEU A 58 -9.72 -6.23 -2.85
C LEU A 58 -10.78 -7.12 -3.50
N GLY A 59 -11.88 -6.53 -3.92
CA GLY A 59 -12.90 -7.20 -4.74
C GLY A 59 -13.14 -6.40 -6.02
N PHE A 60 -13.03 -7.07 -7.16
CA PHE A 60 -13.33 -6.49 -8.46
C PHE A 60 -14.60 -7.13 -9.05
N GLY A 61 -15.42 -6.32 -9.71
CA GLY A 61 -16.55 -6.79 -10.48
C GLY A 61 -16.15 -7.46 -11.79
N GLU A 62 -17.12 -8.07 -12.48
CA GLU A 62 -16.92 -8.64 -13.83
C GLU A 62 -16.51 -7.59 -14.87
N ASP A 63 -16.84 -6.31 -14.62
CA ASP A 63 -16.46 -5.16 -15.42
C ASP A 63 -15.04 -4.64 -15.10
N GLY A 64 -14.33 -5.30 -14.18
CA GLY A 64 -12.99 -4.94 -13.73
C GLY A 64 -12.94 -3.76 -12.75
N ARG A 65 -14.10 -3.22 -12.34
CA ARG A 65 -14.16 -2.11 -11.38
C ARG A 65 -13.95 -2.56 -9.95
N LEU A 66 -13.34 -1.71 -9.14
CA LEU A 66 -13.19 -1.93 -7.71
C LEU A 66 -14.57 -1.84 -7.03
N GLN A 67 -15.05 -2.97 -6.49
CA GLN A 67 -16.33 -3.05 -5.76
C GLN A 67 -16.14 -3.17 -4.25
N HIS A 68 -14.95 -3.59 -3.81
CA HIS A 68 -14.63 -3.76 -2.41
C HIS A 68 -13.15 -3.50 -2.18
N ALA A 69 -12.84 -2.81 -1.09
CA ALA A 69 -11.48 -2.63 -0.60
C ALA A 69 -11.50 -2.59 0.94
N GLU A 70 -10.65 -3.38 1.57
CA GLU A 70 -10.52 -3.43 3.02
C GLU A 70 -9.03 -3.40 3.41
N PRO A 71 -8.52 -2.23 3.84
CA PRO A 71 -7.20 -2.14 4.46
C PRO A 71 -7.21 -2.75 5.86
N HIS A 72 -6.03 -3.13 6.34
CA HIS A 72 -5.86 -3.47 7.74
C HIS A 72 -6.40 -2.34 8.67
N PRO A 73 -6.95 -2.66 9.86
CA PRO A 73 -7.50 -1.65 10.77
C PRO A 73 -6.50 -0.60 11.26
N ILE A 74 -5.23 -0.99 11.46
CA ILE A 74 -4.21 -0.15 12.11
C ILE A 74 -3.94 1.17 11.37
N PRO A 75 -3.76 1.20 10.03
CA PRO A 75 -3.65 2.45 9.28
C PRO A 75 -4.85 3.41 9.38
N GLY A 76 -6.03 2.93 9.81
CA GLY A 76 -7.23 3.77 9.98
C GLY A 76 -7.84 4.30 8.68
N LEU A 77 -7.71 3.53 7.58
CA LEU A 77 -8.07 3.94 6.22
C LEU A 77 -9.43 3.43 5.74
N GLN A 78 -10.32 3.01 6.63
CA GLN A 78 -11.62 2.42 6.25
C GLN A 78 -12.47 3.40 5.43
N LYS A 79 -12.49 4.68 5.82
CA LYS A 79 -13.21 5.73 5.08
C LYS A 79 -12.59 6.01 3.70
N ASP A 80 -11.26 6.01 3.63
CA ASP A 80 -10.54 6.19 2.37
C ASP A 80 -10.77 5.01 1.42
N ALA A 81 -10.94 3.79 1.96
CA ALA A 81 -11.27 2.61 1.18
C ALA A 81 -12.69 2.69 0.59
N GLU A 82 -13.68 3.14 1.37
CA GLU A 82 -15.03 3.43 0.86
C GLU A 82 -15.00 4.48 -0.25
N GLU A 83 -14.22 5.56 -0.08
CA GLU A 83 -14.05 6.61 -1.10
C GLU A 83 -13.38 6.06 -2.37
N ALA A 84 -12.37 5.20 -2.21
CA ALA A 84 -11.67 4.56 -3.33
C ALA A 84 -12.59 3.64 -4.14
N VAL A 85 -13.45 2.85 -3.47
CA VAL A 85 -14.48 2.04 -4.14
C VAL A 85 -15.48 2.94 -4.88
N ALA A 86 -15.98 4.00 -4.23
CA ALA A 86 -16.95 4.90 -4.84
C ALA A 86 -16.40 5.63 -6.09
N ARG A 87 -15.09 5.83 -6.17
CA ARG A 87 -14.41 6.53 -7.27
C ARG A 87 -13.67 5.61 -8.24
N ASP A 88 -13.65 4.30 -7.99
CA ASP A 88 -12.82 3.34 -8.73
C ASP A 88 -11.33 3.74 -8.75
N ASP A 89 -10.82 4.21 -7.61
CA ASP A 89 -9.47 4.80 -7.46
C ASP A 89 -8.61 4.00 -6.46
N LEU A 90 -8.21 2.80 -6.88
CA LEU A 90 -7.30 1.95 -6.10
C LEU A 90 -5.93 2.60 -5.89
N ALA A 91 -5.45 3.38 -6.85
CA ALA A 91 -4.13 4.01 -6.79
C ALA A 91 -4.03 4.99 -5.61
N ARG A 92 -5.09 5.78 -5.39
CA ARG A 92 -5.19 6.66 -4.21
C ARG A 92 -5.13 5.88 -2.91
N LEU A 93 -5.88 4.78 -2.79
CA LEU A 93 -5.89 3.96 -1.58
C LEU A 93 -4.53 3.34 -1.28
N VAL A 94 -3.85 2.80 -2.29
CA VAL A 94 -2.48 2.27 -2.19
C VAL A 94 -1.50 3.35 -1.71
N THR A 95 -1.62 4.56 -2.25
CA THR A 95 -0.76 5.69 -1.89
C THR A 95 -0.97 6.12 -0.44
N LEU A 96 -2.23 6.24 0.02
CA LEU A 96 -2.55 6.58 1.40
C LEU A 96 -2.10 5.50 2.38
N SER A 97 -2.26 4.24 1.99
CA SER A 97 -1.79 3.09 2.76
C SER A 97 -0.28 3.15 2.96
N TRP A 98 0.49 3.43 1.90
CA TRP A 98 1.93 3.63 1.98
C TRP A 98 2.31 4.80 2.90
N ASP A 99 1.65 5.94 2.74
CA ASP A 99 1.91 7.12 3.55
C ASP A 99 1.73 6.85 5.04
N ARG A 100 0.65 6.15 5.41
CA ARG A 100 0.37 5.74 6.80
C ARG A 100 1.34 4.69 7.32
N ILE A 101 1.79 3.76 6.47
CA ILE A 101 2.82 2.78 6.85
C ILE A 101 4.16 3.48 7.13
N CYS A 102 4.53 4.48 6.32
CA CYS A 102 5.80 5.19 6.45
C CYS A 102 5.79 6.21 7.61
N LYS A 103 4.66 6.86 7.87
CA LYS A 103 4.54 7.90 8.92
C LYS A 103 4.03 7.36 10.27
N GLY A 104 3.40 6.19 10.28
CA GLY A 104 2.67 5.66 11.43
C GLY A 104 1.23 6.19 11.52
N PRO A 105 0.44 5.68 12.48
CA PRO A 105 -0.90 6.19 12.73
C PRO A 105 -0.82 7.66 13.16
N GLU A 106 -1.56 8.56 12.48
CA GLU A 106 -1.68 9.96 12.92
C GLU A 106 -2.32 9.98 14.33
N GLU A 107 -1.69 10.69 15.28
CA GLU A 107 -2.33 11.00 16.56
C GLU A 107 -3.63 11.77 16.28
N ARG A 108 -4.75 11.22 16.79
CA ARG A 108 -6.09 11.78 16.63
C ARG A 108 -6.34 12.98 17.54
#